data_AF-A0AAT9HN31-F1
#
_entry.id   AF-A0AAT9HN31-F1
#
_cell.length_a   1.000
_cell.length_b   1.000
_cell.length_c   1.000
_cell.angle_alpha   90.00
_cell.angle_beta   90.00
_cell.angle_gamma   90.00
#
_symmetry.space_group_name_H-M   'P 1'
#
loop_
_entity.id
_entity.type
_entity.pdbx_description
1 polymer ?
#
loop_
_entity_poly.entity_id
_entity_poly.type
_entity_poly.pdbx_seq_one_letter_code
_entity_poly.pdbx_strand_id
1 'polypeptide(L)'
;MPTETFEFQVEARQLLQLMIHSVYSNKDVFLRELVSNASDALDKLRLAALRDEAPGADVSDLHIELEIDKDARTLTVRDNGVGMSYEEVGRLIGTIANSGTAEFLRELREAQEGAARKG
;
A
#
# COMPACT_ATOMS: atom_id res chain seq x y z
N MET A 1 1.19 -24.84 -1.66
CA MET A 1 1.05 -24.13 -2.94
C MET A 1 2.44 -23.96 -3.56
N PRO A 2 2.62 -24.16 -4.87
CA PRO A 2 3.88 -23.83 -5.54
C PRO A 2 4.12 -22.31 -5.53
N THR A 3 5.38 -21.91 -5.58
CA THR A 3 5.76 -20.49 -5.68
C THR A 3 5.50 -19.97 -7.09
N GLU A 4 4.76 -18.87 -7.22
CA GLU A 4 4.53 -18.18 -8.48
C GLU A 4 5.30 -16.85 -8.50
N THR A 5 5.89 -16.50 -9.64
CA THR A 5 6.62 -15.24 -9.82
C THR A 5 5.90 -14.40 -10.86
N PHE A 6 5.55 -13.17 -10.48
CA PHE A 6 4.87 -12.21 -11.34
C PHE A 6 5.80 -11.04 -11.65
N GLU A 7 5.78 -10.57 -12.89
CA GLU A 7 6.45 -9.33 -13.25
C GLU A 7 5.52 -8.14 -13.06
N PHE A 8 6.03 -7.07 -12.44
CA PHE A 8 5.36 -5.79 -12.43
C PHE A 8 5.15 -5.30 -13.86
N GLN A 9 3.97 -4.73 -14.12
CA GLN A 9 3.68 -4.01 -15.34
C GLN A 9 4.63 -2.82 -15.53
N VAL A 10 4.81 -2.38 -16.77
CA VAL A 10 5.79 -1.34 -17.14
C VAL A 10 5.55 -0.05 -16.37
N GLU A 11 4.28 0.31 -16.20
CA GLU A 11 3.80 1.50 -15.48
C GLU A 11 4.15 1.42 -13.99
N ALA A 12 3.93 0.26 -13.36
CA ALA A 12 4.27 0.01 -11.96
C ALA A 12 5.79 0.10 -11.71
N ARG A 13 6.61 -0.42 -12.62
CA ARG A 13 8.08 -0.30 -12.56
C ARG A 13 8.56 1.16 -12.60
N GLN A 14 7.99 1.98 -13.47
CA GLN A 14 8.34 3.40 -13.56
C GLN A 14 7.93 4.17 -12.30
N LEU A 15 6.77 3.84 -11.72
CA LEU A 15 6.28 4.42 -10.48
C LEU A 15 7.21 4.10 -9.31
N LEU A 16 7.61 2.83 -9.17
CA LEU A 16 8.54 2.38 -8.12
C LEU A 16 9.89 3.11 -8.22
N GLN A 17 10.44 3.24 -9.43
CA GLN A 17 11.67 4.03 -9.63
C GLN A 17 11.50 5.47 -9.19
N LEU A 18 10.38 6.13 -9.52
CA LEU A 18 10.13 7.51 -9.16
C LEU A 18 9.94 7.68 -7.63
N MET A 19 9.17 6.79 -7.01
CA MET A 19 8.95 6.77 -5.56
C MET A 19 10.24 6.60 -4.79
N ILE A 20 11.16 5.72 -5.25
CA ILE A 20 12.46 5.54 -4.61
C ILE A 20 13.19 6.88 -4.51
N HIS A 21 13.14 7.73 -5.54
CA HIS A 21 13.83 9.03 -5.51
C HIS A 21 13.09 10.09 -4.67
N SER A 22 11.75 10.06 -4.60
CA SER A 22 10.96 11.05 -3.83
C SER A 22 10.84 10.74 -2.34
N VAL A 23 10.90 9.46 -1.94
CA VAL A 23 10.74 9.00 -0.55
C VAL A 23 11.92 9.36 0.35
N TYR A 24 13.12 9.59 -0.22
CA TYR A 24 14.29 10.03 0.56
C TYR A 24 14.07 11.36 1.28
N SER A 25 13.11 12.17 0.84
CA SER A 25 12.77 13.45 1.45
C SER A 25 11.80 13.34 2.64
N ASN A 26 10.99 12.28 2.72
CA ASN A 26 9.90 12.15 3.69
C ASN A 26 9.72 10.70 4.16
N LYS A 27 10.68 10.18 4.93
CA LYS A 27 10.68 8.79 5.41
C LYS A 27 9.49 8.43 6.29
N ASP A 28 8.77 9.38 6.85
CA ASP A 28 7.63 9.08 7.72
C ASP A 28 6.34 8.79 6.93
N VAL A 29 6.31 9.15 5.64
CA VAL A 29 5.12 9.01 4.80
C VAL A 29 4.75 7.54 4.60
N PHE A 30 5.72 6.64 4.36
CA PHE A 30 5.38 5.22 4.13
C PHE A 30 4.63 4.62 5.31
N LEU A 31 5.05 4.93 6.55
CA LEU A 31 4.42 4.37 7.75
C LEU A 31 3.00 4.91 7.91
N ARG A 32 2.80 6.22 7.64
CA ARG A 32 1.46 6.82 7.61
C ARG A 32 0.54 6.13 6.61
N GLU A 33 1.02 5.88 5.39
CA GLU A 33 0.22 5.22 4.35
C GLU A 33 -0.11 3.76 4.73
N LEU A 34 0.84 3.01 5.31
CA LEU A 34 0.59 1.64 5.77
C LEU A 34 -0.45 1.60 6.90
N VAL A 35 -0.34 2.50 7.88
CA VAL A 35 -1.33 2.60 8.97
C VAL A 35 -2.70 3.03 8.44
N SER A 36 -2.76 3.94 7.46
CA SER A 36 -4.01 4.32 6.82
C SER A 36 -4.67 3.14 6.11
N ASN A 37 -3.90 2.36 5.34
CA ASN A 37 -4.41 1.17 4.65
C ASN A 37 -4.93 0.11 5.63
N ALA A 38 -4.22 -0.10 6.74
CA ALA A 38 -4.63 -1.00 7.80
C ALA A 38 -5.93 -0.53 8.47
N SER A 39 -6.07 0.77 8.76
CA SER A 39 -7.31 1.35 9.30
C SER A 39 -8.50 1.13 8.36
N ASP A 40 -8.31 1.38 7.06
CA ASP A 40 -9.35 1.15 6.05
C ASP A 40 -9.77 -0.34 5.98
N ALA A 41 -8.83 -1.26 6.18
CA ALA A 41 -9.11 -2.69 6.20
C ALA A 41 -9.95 -3.10 7.42
N LEU A 42 -9.68 -2.53 8.60
CA LEU A 42 -10.46 -2.73 9.81
C LEU A 42 -11.88 -2.18 9.66
N ASP A 43 -12.01 -0.97 9.12
CA ASP A 43 -13.31 -0.33 8.91
C ASP A 43 -14.17 -1.11 7.91
N LYS A 44 -13.58 -1.59 6.82
CA LYS A 44 -14.26 -2.46 5.85
C LYS A 44 -14.77 -3.74 6.49
N LEU A 45 -13.96 -4.40 7.33
CA LEU A 45 -14.38 -5.61 8.03
C LEU A 45 -15.55 -5.33 8.98
N ARG A 46 -15.47 -4.22 9.73
CA ARG A 46 -16.53 -3.79 10.64
C ARG A 46 -17.85 -3.54 9.90
N LEU A 47 -17.79 -2.86 8.75
CA LEU A 47 -18.97 -2.60 7.91
C LEU A 47 -19.54 -3.89 7.31
N ALA A 48 -18.70 -4.80 6.84
CA ALA A 48 -19.13 -6.09 6.31
C ALA A 48 -19.83 -6.94 7.38
N ALA A 49 -19.32 -6.95 8.61
CA ALA A 49 -19.95 -7.64 9.73
C ALA A 49 -21.35 -7.06 10.06
N LEU A 50 -21.52 -5.74 10.00
CA LEU A 50 -22.83 -5.09 10.21
C LEU A 50 -23.85 -5.40 9.10
N ARG A 51 -23.36 -5.74 7.91
CA ARG A 51 -24.17 -6.09 6.73
C ARG A 51 -24.41 -7.59 6.58
N ASP A 52 -23.90 -8.40 7.52
CA ASP A 52 -23.91 -9.88 7.46
C ASP A 52 -23.18 -10.44 6.23
N GLU A 53 -22.21 -9.68 5.71
CA GLU A 53 -21.37 -10.05 4.54
C GLU A 53 -20.07 -10.76 4.98
N ALA A 54 -19.75 -10.73 6.27
CA ALA A 54 -18.60 -11.40 6.88
C ALA A 54 -19.02 -12.24 8.10
N PRO A 55 -19.82 -13.32 7.90
CA PRO A 55 -20.32 -14.13 8.99
C PRO A 55 -19.17 -14.79 9.76
N GLY A 56 -19.17 -14.59 11.08
CA GLY A 56 -18.14 -15.12 11.98
C GLY A 56 -16.87 -14.29 12.08
N ALA A 57 -16.81 -13.11 11.45
CA ALA A 57 -15.72 -12.16 11.68
C ALA A 57 -15.70 -11.69 13.14
N ASP A 58 -14.56 -11.84 13.81
CA ASP A 58 -14.34 -11.25 15.13
C ASP A 58 -13.96 -9.77 14.97
N VAL A 59 -14.93 -8.91 15.27
CA VAL A 59 -14.75 -7.44 15.26
C VAL A 59 -14.65 -6.85 16.66
N SER A 60 -14.51 -7.69 17.69
CA SER A 60 -14.43 -7.25 19.08
C SER A 60 -13.06 -6.67 19.45
N ASP A 61 -12.01 -7.08 18.74
CA ASP A 61 -10.62 -6.67 18.96
C ASP A 61 -9.92 -6.31 17.64
N LEU A 62 -10.47 -5.35 16.91
CA LEU A 62 -9.84 -4.79 15.71
C LEU A 62 -8.63 -3.93 16.09
N HIS A 63 -7.45 -4.26 15.57
CA HIS A 63 -6.21 -3.59 15.92
C HIS A 63 -5.18 -3.57 14.80
N ILE A 64 -4.19 -2.69 14.95
CA ILE A 64 -2.98 -2.61 14.13
C ILE A 64 -1.79 -2.81 15.05
N GLU A 65 -0.98 -3.82 14.76
CA GLU A 65 0.24 -4.15 15.48
C GLU A 65 1.47 -3.65 14.72
N LEU A 66 2.38 -3.00 15.45
CA LEU A 66 3.68 -2.56 14.95
C LEU A 66 4.78 -3.30 15.71
N GLU A 67 5.56 -4.10 14.98
CA GLU A 67 6.64 -4.91 15.54
C GLU A 67 7.97 -4.50 14.91
N ILE A 68 8.98 -4.22 15.74
CA ILE A 68 10.32 -3.79 15.30
C ILE A 68 11.31 -4.87 15.67
N ASP A 69 11.96 -5.46 14.67
CA ASP A 69 13.09 -6.35 14.83
C ASP A 69 14.36 -5.65 14.32
N LYS A 70 15.24 -5.30 15.25
CA LYS A 70 16.50 -4.59 14.95
C LYS A 70 17.56 -5.52 14.36
N ASP A 71 17.53 -6.81 14.72
CA ASP A 71 18.52 -7.78 14.30
C ASP A 71 18.23 -8.21 12.85
N ALA A 72 16.96 -8.46 12.52
CA ALA A 72 16.51 -8.71 11.15
C ALA A 72 16.40 -7.43 10.31
N ARG A 73 16.46 -6.25 10.95
CA ARG A 73 16.24 -4.93 10.34
C ARG A 73 14.88 -4.80 9.66
N THR A 74 13.84 -5.34 10.30
CA THR A 74 12.47 -5.34 9.78
C THR A 74 11.54 -4.52 10.67
N LEU A 75 10.58 -3.84 10.02
CA LEU A 75 9.40 -3.27 10.65
C LEU A 75 8.19 -4.00 10.07
N THR A 76 7.40 -4.61 10.94
CA THR A 76 6.16 -5.28 10.55
C THR A 76 4.99 -4.39 10.92
N VAL A 77 4.08 -4.18 9.96
CA VAL A 77 2.77 -3.56 10.17
C VAL A 77 1.73 -4.65 9.89
N ARG A 78 0.98 -5.05 10.91
CA ARG A 78 0.01 -6.14 10.83
C ARG A 78 -1.34 -5.63 11.29
N ASP A 79 -2.38 -5.92 10.52
CA ASP A 79 -3.77 -5.70 10.92
C ASP A 79 -4.55 -7.01 10.87
N ASN A 80 -5.69 -7.04 11.56
CA ASN A 80 -6.66 -8.12 11.50
C ASN A 80 -7.95 -7.68 10.79
N GLY A 81 -7.83 -6.83 9.76
CA GLY A 81 -8.95 -6.34 8.96
C GLY A 81 -9.44 -7.35 7.92
N VAL A 82 -10.14 -6.84 6.90
CA VAL A 82 -10.81 -7.67 5.89
C VAL A 82 -9.84 -8.50 5.04
N GLY A 83 -8.56 -8.14 5.02
CA GLY A 83 -7.53 -8.81 4.23
C GLY A 83 -7.74 -8.66 2.72
N MET A 84 -7.04 -9.50 1.96
CA MET A 84 -7.16 -9.58 0.50
C MET A 84 -7.11 -11.04 0.06
N SER A 85 -7.92 -11.38 -0.94
CA SER A 85 -7.82 -12.65 -1.66
C SER A 85 -6.59 -12.67 -2.58
N TYR A 86 -6.23 -13.87 -3.06
CA TYR A 86 -5.12 -14.04 -4.00
C TYR A 86 -5.25 -13.17 -5.27
N GLU A 87 -6.46 -13.12 -5.82
CA GLU A 87 -6.76 -12.32 -7.03
C GLU A 87 -6.65 -10.82 -6.74
N GLU A 88 -7.11 -10.37 -5.57
CA GLU A 88 -6.98 -8.97 -5.16
C GLU A 88 -5.54 -8.56 -4.95
N VAL A 89 -4.69 -9.43 -4.41
CA VAL A 89 -3.25 -9.16 -4.30
C VAL A 89 -2.64 -8.96 -5.70
N GLY A 90 -2.92 -9.87 -6.64
CA GLY A 90 -2.43 -9.74 -8.01
C GLY A 90 -2.90 -8.46 -8.70
N ARG A 91 -4.16 -8.08 -8.49
CA ARG A 91 -4.76 -6.88 -9.10
C ARG A 91 -4.34 -5.57 -8.42
N LEU A 92 -4.33 -5.49 -7.10
CA LEU A 92 -4.09 -4.23 -6.37
C LEU A 92 -2.61 -3.95 -6.16
N ILE A 93 -1.81 -4.99 -5.91
CA ILE A 93 -0.37 -4.86 -5.66
C ILE A 93 0.44 -5.14 -6.94
N GLY A 94 0.03 -6.12 -7.74
CA GLY A 94 0.74 -6.47 -8.98
C GLY A 94 0.44 -5.54 -10.15
N THR A 95 -0.75 -4.93 -10.18
CA THR A 95 -1.27 -4.15 -11.31
C THR A 95 -1.44 -2.67 -10.91
N ILE A 96 -0.44 -2.07 -10.22
CA ILE A 96 -0.39 -0.67 -9.74
C ILE A 96 -0.56 0.36 -10.90
N ALA A 97 -1.69 0.37 -11.60
CA ALA A 97 -1.99 1.26 -12.72
C ALA A 97 -3.37 0.93 -13.32
N ASN A 98 -4.48 1.28 -12.65
CA ASN A 98 -5.76 1.29 -13.36
C ASN A 98 -6.57 2.59 -13.32
N SER A 99 -6.22 3.57 -12.48
CA SER A 99 -6.73 4.95 -12.68
C SER A 99 -5.98 5.95 -11.79
N GLY A 100 -5.26 6.91 -12.39
CA GLY A 100 -4.59 8.01 -11.68
C GLY A 100 -3.06 7.96 -11.70
N THR A 101 -2.46 6.78 -11.90
CA THR A 101 -0.99 6.61 -11.93
C THR A 101 -0.31 7.43 -13.03
N ALA A 102 -0.87 7.43 -14.25
CA ALA A 102 -0.29 8.19 -15.35
C ALA A 102 -0.36 9.71 -15.13
N GLU A 103 -1.44 10.18 -14.49
CA GLU A 103 -1.63 11.59 -14.14
C GLU A 103 -0.69 12.02 -13.02
N PHE A 104 -0.58 11.22 -11.96
CA PHE A 104 0.38 11.41 -10.88
C PHE A 104 1.83 11.40 -11.38
N LEU A 105 2.17 10.49 -12.31
CA LEU A 105 3.49 10.45 -12.97
C LEU A 105 3.77 11.72 -13.78
N ARG A 106 2.76 12.37 -14.38
CA ARG A 106 2.94 13.67 -15.05
C ARG A 106 3.18 14.77 -14.03
N GLU A 107 2.32 14.88 -13.01
CA GLU A 107 2.43 15.92 -11.98
C GLU A 107 3.77 15.88 -11.25
N LEU A 108 4.29 14.69 -10.94
CA LEU A 108 5.61 14.55 -10.32
C LEU A 108 6.76 14.96 -11.25
N ARG A 109 6.70 14.62 -12.54
CA ARG A 109 7.71 15.05 -13.52
C ARG A 109 7.71 16.57 -13.65
N GLU A 110 6.53 17.17 -13.74
CA GLU A 110 6.35 18.63 -13.79
C GLU A 110 6.89 19.31 -12.51
N ALA A 111 6.65 18.73 -11.34
CA ALA A 111 7.19 19.23 -10.08
C ALA A 111 8.73 19.18 -10.02
N GLN A 112 9.35 18.12 -10.54
CA GLN A 112 10.81 18.00 -10.61
C GLN A 112 11.44 18.99 -11.61
N GLU A 113 10.83 19.20 -12.78
CA GLU A 113 11.29 20.19 -13.76
C GLU A 113 11.15 21.63 -13.24
N GLY A 114 10.09 21.91 -12.47
CA GLY A 114 9.89 23.20 -11.81
C GLY A 114 10.94 23.52 -10.73
N ALA A 115 11.45 22.51 -10.03
CA ALA A 115 12.53 22.66 -9.04
C ALA A 115 13.89 22.91 -9.70
N ALA A 116 14.16 22.29 -10.86
CA ALA A 116 15.43 22.44 -11.59
C ALA A 116 15.59 23.81 -12.30
N ARG A 117 14.48 24.52 -12.60
CA ARG A 117 14.52 25.87 -13.22
C ARG A 117 14.66 27.02 -12.24
N LYS A 118 14.64 26.77 -10.92
CA LYS A 118 14.73 27.79 -9.86
C LYS A 118 16.08 27.79 -9.10
N GLY A 119 17.06 27.00 -9.54
CA GLY A 119 18.45 27.07 -9.09
C GLY A 119 19.33 27.72 -10.14
#